data_AF-W9NAZ5-F1
#
_entry.id   AF-W9NAZ5-F1
#
_cell.length_a   1.000
_cell.length_b   1.000
_cell.length_c   1.000
_cell.angle_alpha   90.00
_cell.angle_beta   90.00
_cell.angle_gamma   90.00
#
_symmetry.space_group_name_H-M   'P 1'
#
loop_
_entity.id
_entity.type
_entity.pdbx_description
1 polymer ?
#
loop_
_entity_poly.entity_id
_entity_poly.type
_entity_poly.pdbx_seq_one_letter_code
_entity_poly.pdbx_strand_id
1 'polypeptide(L)'
;MTSNTGLAPPYTGLPPSAAEIMAELQQLRATVNTLRARVNERPAETTSGGNNERDLGEALKPPKPEPFRGQAADVIPFLTRMKAHFRLYKNKLNTPTKKLLYTASLIQGDAKDWFEPILRDFLENEEEE
;
A
#
# COMPACT_ATOMS: atom_id res chain seq x y z
N MET A 1 -32.57 25.57 45.02
CA MET A 1 -32.96 24.29 44.41
C MET A 1 -34.22 24.54 43.59
N THR A 2 -34.09 24.75 42.27
CA THR A 2 -35.25 24.92 41.38
C THR A 2 -35.34 23.68 40.49
N SER A 3 -36.34 22.85 40.75
CA SER A 3 -36.62 21.62 40.01
C SER A 3 -36.96 21.95 38.56
N ASN A 4 -36.22 21.36 37.63
CA ASN A 4 -36.50 21.44 36.20
C ASN A 4 -37.64 20.49 35.86
N THR A 5 -38.88 20.98 35.90
CA THR A 5 -40.07 20.25 35.44
C THR A 5 -40.45 20.71 34.04
N GLY A 6 -39.54 20.51 33.07
CA GLY A 6 -39.86 20.66 31.66
C GLY A 6 -40.60 19.43 31.16
N LEU A 7 -41.92 19.52 30.95
CA LEU A 7 -42.70 18.50 30.24
C LEU A 7 -42.07 18.26 28.87
N ALA A 8 -41.71 17.00 28.56
CA ALA A 8 -41.34 16.62 27.20
C ALA A 8 -42.53 16.91 26.27
N PRO A 9 -42.31 17.53 25.10
CA PRO A 9 -43.39 17.79 24.16
C PRO A 9 -44.06 16.48 23.76
N PRO A 10 -45.39 16.43 23.60
CA PRO A 10 -46.08 15.23 23.15
C PRO A 10 -45.52 14.82 21.78
N TYR A 11 -45.22 13.54 21.60
CA TYR A 11 -44.79 12.98 20.32
C TYR A 11 -45.92 13.21 19.29
N THR A 12 -45.81 14.27 18.48
CA THR A 12 -46.83 14.70 17.50
C THR A 12 -46.66 14.05 16.12
N GLY A 13 -45.79 13.05 15.98
CA GLY A 13 -45.75 12.20 14.79
C GLY A 13 -46.76 11.07 14.90
N LEU A 14 -47.55 10.85 13.85
CA LEU A 14 -48.29 9.60 13.68
C LEU A 14 -47.25 8.45 13.76
N PRO A 15 -47.44 7.40 14.60
CA PRO A 15 -46.51 6.30 14.63
C PRO A 15 -46.42 5.70 13.22
N PRO A 16 -45.21 5.41 12.71
CA PRO A 16 -45.06 4.83 11.39
C PRO A 16 -45.90 3.57 11.30
N SER A 17 -46.73 3.50 10.28
CA SER A 17 -47.58 2.35 10.02
C SER A 17 -46.72 1.10 9.80
N ALA A 18 -47.29 -0.08 10.07
CA ALA A 18 -46.60 -1.35 9.81
C ALA A 18 -46.12 -1.45 8.35
N ALA A 19 -46.82 -0.81 7.42
CA ALA A 19 -46.44 -0.75 6.01
C ALA A 19 -45.16 0.06 5.78
N GLU A 20 -45.02 1.21 6.44
CA GLU A 20 -43.81 2.05 6.35
C GLU A 20 -42.59 1.34 6.96
N ILE A 21 -42.77 0.67 8.11
CA ILE A 21 -41.71 -0.12 8.75
C ILE A 21 -41.27 -1.28 7.84
N MET A 22 -42.22 -1.94 7.17
CA MET A 22 -41.90 -3.01 6.21
C MET A 22 -41.18 -2.48 4.97
N ALA A 23 -41.55 -1.30 4.48
CA ALA A 23 -40.89 -0.66 3.34
C ALA A 23 -39.43 -0.32 3.68
N GLU A 24 -39.16 0.23 4.86
CA GLU A 24 -37.79 0.51 5.33
C GLU A 24 -36.95 -0.77 5.47
N LEU A 25 -37.53 -1.84 6.02
CA LEU A 25 -36.86 -3.14 6.13
C LEU A 25 -36.54 -3.75 4.76
N GLN A 26 -37.41 -3.58 3.78
CA GLN A 26 -37.17 -4.03 2.41
C GLN A 26 -36.06 -3.22 1.75
N GLN A 27 -36.08 -1.89 1.92
CA GLN A 27 -35.03 -1.00 1.41
C GLN A 27 -33.66 -1.32 2.01
N LEU A 28 -33.63 -1.61 3.32
CA LEU A 28 -32.39 -2.00 4.00
C LEU A 28 -31.84 -3.31 3.45
N ARG A 29 -32.70 -4.33 3.27
CA ARG A 29 -32.31 -5.61 2.66
C ARG A 29 -31.77 -5.45 1.24
N ALA A 30 -32.43 -4.64 0.41
CA ALA A 30 -31.96 -4.34 -0.93
C ALA A 30 -30.59 -3.65 -0.92
N THR A 31 -30.40 -2.70 0.00
CA THR A 31 -29.13 -1.98 0.16
C THR A 31 -28.00 -2.92 0.57
N VAL A 32 -28.24 -3.79 1.55
CA VAL A 32 -27.26 -4.80 2.00
C VAL A 32 -26.88 -5.74 0.85
N ASN A 33 -27.85 -6.21 0.07
CA ASN A 33 -27.59 -7.08 -1.08
C ASN A 33 -26.75 -6.37 -2.15
N THR A 34 -27.05 -5.11 -2.46
CA THR A 34 -26.28 -4.30 -3.41
C THR A 34 -24.86 -4.01 -2.91
N LEU A 35 -24.68 -3.76 -1.61
CA LEU A 35 -23.34 -3.61 -1.02
C LEU A 35 -22.57 -4.92 -1.08
N ARG A 36 -23.22 -6.05 -0.78
CA ARG A 36 -22.60 -7.37 -0.89
C ARG A 36 -22.21 -7.70 -2.32
N ALA A 37 -23.06 -7.40 -3.30
CA ALA A 37 -22.75 -7.53 -4.71
C ALA A 37 -21.54 -6.67 -5.07
N ARG A 38 -21.48 -5.39 -4.68
CA ARG A 38 -20.31 -4.52 -4.93
C ARG A 38 -19.02 -4.96 -4.24
N VAL A 39 -19.10 -5.60 -3.07
CA VAL A 39 -17.94 -6.18 -2.40
C VAL A 39 -17.47 -7.44 -3.15
N ASN A 40 -18.39 -8.23 -3.69
CA ASN A 40 -18.10 -9.46 -4.44
C ASN A 40 -17.72 -9.21 -5.92
N GLU A 41 -18.23 -8.13 -6.51
CA GLU A 41 -17.99 -7.63 -7.87
C GLU A 41 -16.90 -6.58 -7.91
N ARG A 42 -16.25 -6.24 -6.79
CA ARG A 42 -14.94 -5.59 -6.87
C ARG A 42 -14.15 -6.45 -7.84
N PRO A 43 -13.79 -5.95 -9.04
CA PRO A 43 -12.88 -6.70 -9.87
C PRO A 43 -11.70 -6.99 -8.95
N ALA A 44 -11.20 -8.21 -9.01
CA ALA A 44 -9.83 -8.40 -8.63
C ALA A 44 -9.05 -7.40 -9.49
N GLU A 45 -8.80 -6.19 -8.99
CA GLU A 45 -7.49 -5.59 -9.14
C GLU A 45 -6.59 -6.77 -8.89
N THR A 46 -5.88 -7.17 -9.95
CA THR A 46 -5.08 -8.37 -10.04
C THR A 46 -4.05 -8.37 -8.93
N THR A 47 -4.49 -8.70 -7.72
CA THR A 47 -3.72 -9.29 -6.66
C THR A 47 -3.93 -10.78 -6.88
N SER A 48 -3.54 -11.26 -8.06
CA SER A 48 -3.13 -12.65 -8.21
C SER A 48 -1.76 -12.83 -7.55
N GLY A 49 -1.63 -12.34 -6.31
CA GLY A 49 -0.47 -12.54 -5.47
C GLY A 49 -0.55 -13.92 -4.84
N GLY A 50 -0.72 -14.95 -5.67
CA GLY A 50 -0.17 -16.25 -5.29
C GLY A 50 1.31 -16.02 -5.04
N ASN A 51 1.86 -16.61 -3.97
CA ASN A 51 3.25 -16.46 -3.54
C ASN A 51 4.33 -16.84 -4.60
N ASN A 52 3.93 -17.07 -5.85
CA ASN A 52 4.71 -17.56 -6.98
C ASN A 52 4.55 -16.72 -8.27
N GLU A 53 3.92 -15.54 -8.26
CA GLU A 53 3.87 -14.70 -9.46
C GLU A 53 5.28 -14.20 -9.84
N ARG A 54 5.75 -14.57 -11.03
CA ARG A 54 7.08 -14.16 -11.53
C ARG A 54 7.07 -12.68 -11.84
N ASP A 55 8.17 -12.01 -11.50
CA ASP A 55 8.35 -10.61 -11.82
C ASP A 55 8.46 -10.37 -13.34
N LEU A 56 7.96 -9.23 -13.82
CA LEU A 56 8.10 -8.83 -15.23
C LEU A 56 9.57 -8.81 -15.68
N GLY A 57 10.47 -8.43 -14.77
CA GLY A 57 11.91 -8.47 -14.98
C GLY A 57 12.47 -9.88 -15.17
N GLU A 58 11.84 -10.92 -14.62
CA GLU A 58 12.24 -12.32 -14.86
C GLU A 58 11.92 -12.77 -16.29
N ALA A 59 10.80 -12.29 -16.85
CA ALA A 59 10.41 -12.57 -18.23
C ALA A 59 11.25 -11.78 -19.24
N LEU A 60 11.46 -10.49 -18.98
CA LEU A 60 12.17 -9.58 -19.89
C LEU A 60 13.70 -9.72 -19.83
N LYS A 61 14.25 -10.21 -18.72
CA LYS A 61 15.70 -10.33 -18.47
C LYS A 61 16.48 -9.06 -18.89
N PRO A 62 16.09 -7.88 -18.40
CA PRO A 62 16.77 -6.63 -18.71
C PRO A 62 18.25 -6.70 -18.31
N PRO A 63 19.13 -5.91 -18.96
CA PRO A 63 20.51 -5.81 -18.52
C PRO A 63 20.59 -5.33 -17.07
N LYS A 64 21.60 -5.82 -16.36
CA LYS A 64 21.88 -5.36 -14.99
C LYS A 64 22.12 -3.85 -15.02
N PRO A 65 21.52 -3.07 -14.10
CA PRO A 65 21.77 -1.64 -14.01
C PRO A 65 23.25 -1.32 -13.78
N GLU A 66 23.70 -0.21 -14.34
CA GLU A 66 25.07 0.27 -14.16
C GLU A 66 25.33 0.74 -12.72
N PRO A 67 26.52 0.43 -12.15
CA PRO A 67 26.93 0.93 -10.85
C PRO A 67 27.06 2.46 -10.80
N PHE A 68 26.82 3.03 -9.62
CA PHE A 68 27.09 4.42 -9.30
C PHE A 68 28.50 4.56 -8.70
N ARG A 69 29.33 5.44 -9.28
CA ARG A 69 30.73 5.61 -8.88
C ARG A 69 31.03 6.89 -8.10
N GLY A 70 30.03 7.76 -7.87
CA GLY A 70 30.20 8.99 -7.09
C GLY A 70 30.16 10.28 -7.89
N GLN A 71 29.94 10.21 -9.19
CA GLN A 71 29.86 11.41 -10.04
C GLN A 71 28.50 12.10 -9.86
N ALA A 72 28.51 13.39 -9.50
CA ALA A 72 27.27 14.14 -9.22
C ALA A 72 26.30 14.16 -10.41
N ALA A 73 26.83 14.23 -11.63
CA ALA A 73 26.03 14.21 -12.87
C ALA A 73 25.23 12.91 -13.05
N ASP A 74 25.68 11.80 -12.45
CA ASP A 74 25.10 10.47 -12.64
C ASP A 74 24.08 10.08 -11.57
N VAL A 75 23.90 10.89 -10.51
CA VAL A 75 22.99 10.58 -9.41
C VAL A 75 21.55 10.41 -9.90
N ILE A 76 21.03 11.38 -10.67
CA ILE A 76 19.65 11.35 -11.16
C ILE A 76 19.42 10.20 -12.16
N PRO A 77 20.31 9.98 -13.16
CA PRO A 77 20.25 8.79 -14.01
C PRO A 77 20.25 7.48 -13.23
N PHE A 78 21.14 7.33 -12.24
CA PHE A 78 21.22 6.13 -11.41
C PHE A 78 19.92 5.87 -10.64
N LEU A 79 19.39 6.88 -9.93
CA LEU A 79 18.14 6.75 -9.18
C LEU A 79 16.94 6.42 -10.09
N THR A 80 16.90 7.00 -11.30
CA THR A 80 15.88 6.68 -12.29
C THR A 80 15.93 5.21 -12.71
N ARG A 81 17.13 4.68 -12.98
CA ARG A 81 17.32 3.25 -13.28
C ARG A 81 16.92 2.34 -12.12
N MET A 82 17.24 2.72 -10.87
CA MET A 82 16.82 1.94 -9.68
C MET A 82 15.30 1.90 -9.55
N LYS A 83 14.62 3.05 -9.72
CA LYS A 83 13.15 3.12 -9.71
C LYS A 83 12.53 2.22 -10.79
N ALA A 84 13.10 2.21 -12.00
CA ALA A 84 12.65 1.31 -13.06
C ALA A 84 12.87 -0.16 -12.69
N HIS A 85 14.04 -0.50 -12.17
CA HIS A 85 14.37 -1.86 -11.76
C HIS A 85 13.40 -2.38 -10.68
N PHE A 86 13.10 -1.59 -9.65
CA PHE A 86 12.14 -2.00 -8.61
C PHE A 86 10.71 -2.20 -9.14
N ARG A 87 10.33 -1.51 -10.23
CA ARG A 87 9.04 -1.75 -10.89
C ARG A 87 9.02 -3.04 -11.70
N LEU A 88 10.18 -3.48 -12.20
CA LEU A 88 10.33 -4.74 -12.92
C LEU A 88 10.36 -5.95 -11.96
N TYR A 89 10.88 -5.76 -10.75
CA TYR A 89 11.08 -6.81 -9.75
C TYR A 89 10.29 -6.57 -8.46
N LYS A 90 8.97 -6.29 -8.57
CA LYS A 90 8.13 -5.91 -7.43
C LYS A 90 7.98 -7.03 -6.40
N ASN A 91 7.91 -8.28 -6.85
CA ASN A 91 7.70 -9.44 -5.99
C ASN A 91 9.01 -9.85 -5.29
N LYS A 92 10.13 -9.85 -6.02
CA LYS A 92 11.46 -10.16 -5.47
C LYS A 92 11.99 -9.04 -4.59
N LEU A 93 11.81 -7.77 -4.97
CA LEU A 93 12.25 -6.58 -4.23
C LEU A 93 11.07 -5.88 -3.56
N ASN A 94 10.29 -6.65 -2.80
CA ASN A 94 9.03 -6.19 -2.20
C ASN A 94 9.18 -5.40 -0.90
N THR A 95 10.33 -5.47 -0.21
CA THR A 95 10.58 -4.73 1.03
C THR A 95 11.61 -3.61 0.84
N PRO A 96 11.58 -2.56 1.69
CA PRO A 96 12.62 -1.53 1.70
C PRO A 96 14.03 -2.12 1.87
N THR A 97 14.24 -3.04 2.81
CA THR A 97 15.53 -3.71 3.04
C THR A 97 16.06 -4.41 1.79
N LYS A 98 15.22 -5.18 1.08
CA LYS A 98 15.66 -5.85 -0.17
C LYS A 98 16.06 -4.86 -1.26
N LYS A 99 15.34 -3.74 -1.39
CA LYS A 99 15.70 -2.67 -2.34
C LYS A 99 17.02 -2.01 -1.96
N LEU A 100 17.23 -1.75 -0.67
CA LEU A 100 18.48 -1.18 -0.16
C LEU A 100 19.66 -2.11 -0.42
N LEU A 101 19.57 -3.39 0.00
CA LEU A 101 20.63 -4.38 -0.20
C LEU A 101 20.99 -4.59 -1.68
N TYR A 102 19.97 -4.60 -2.56
CA TYR A 102 20.23 -4.64 -4.00
C TYR A 102 21.00 -3.41 -4.48
N THR A 103 20.56 -2.22 -4.08
CA THR A 103 21.17 -0.93 -4.49
C THR A 103 22.59 -0.79 -3.95
N ALA A 104 22.83 -1.23 -2.71
CA ALA A 104 24.14 -1.21 -2.08
C ALA A 104 25.20 -1.94 -2.92
N SER A 105 24.85 -3.08 -3.54
CA SER A 105 25.76 -3.82 -4.43
C SER A 105 26.17 -3.05 -5.70
N LEU A 106 25.43 -1.99 -6.04
CA LEU A 106 25.65 -1.13 -7.19
C LEU A 106 26.33 0.20 -6.83
N ILE A 107 26.61 0.47 -5.55
CA ILE A 107 27.40 1.63 -5.13
C ILE A 107 28.88 1.20 -5.09
N GLN A 108 29.71 1.83 -5.92
CA GLN A 108 31.10 1.46 -6.15
C GLN A 108 32.00 2.68 -6.29
N GLY A 109 33.31 2.47 -6.49
CA GLY A 109 34.29 3.55 -6.64
C GLY A 109 34.28 4.49 -5.42
N ASP A 110 34.53 5.76 -5.66
CA ASP A 110 34.58 6.80 -4.62
C ASP A 110 33.25 6.90 -3.85
N ALA A 111 32.12 6.51 -4.47
CA ALA A 111 30.85 6.50 -3.76
C ALA A 111 30.76 5.46 -2.64
N LYS A 112 31.51 4.38 -2.76
CA LYS A 112 31.52 3.32 -1.76
C LYS A 112 32.06 3.85 -0.42
N ASP A 113 33.09 4.69 -0.44
CA ASP A 113 33.79 5.10 0.78
C ASP A 113 32.89 5.92 1.72
N TRP A 114 31.98 6.74 1.16
CA TRP A 114 31.00 7.46 1.98
C TRP A 114 29.79 6.61 2.35
N PHE A 115 29.40 5.65 1.51
CA PHE A 115 28.21 4.83 1.73
C PHE A 115 28.44 3.63 2.66
N GLU A 116 29.65 3.07 2.63
CA GLU A 116 30.02 1.90 3.42
C GLU A 116 29.75 2.05 4.93
N PRO A 117 30.09 3.16 5.61
CA PRO A 117 29.79 3.29 7.03
C PRO A 117 28.29 3.32 7.33
N ILE A 118 27.48 3.89 6.42
CA ILE A 118 26.02 3.94 6.53
C ILE A 118 25.43 2.53 6.35
N LEU A 119 25.94 1.79 5.36
CA LEU A 119 25.50 0.42 5.13
C LEU A 119 25.91 -0.50 6.28
N ARG A 120 27.12 -0.35 6.81
CA ARG A 120 27.58 -1.14 7.97
C ARG A 120 26.70 -0.88 9.18
N ASP A 121 26.43 0.39 9.50
CA ASP A 121 25.53 0.77 10.59
C ASP A 121 24.14 0.13 10.41
N PHE A 122 23.56 0.24 9.21
CA PHE A 122 22.29 -0.40 8.89
C PHE A 122 22.30 -1.93 9.11
N LEU A 123 23.40 -2.62 8.77
CA LEU A 123 23.51 -4.07 8.91
C LEU A 123 23.77 -4.53 10.35
N GLU A 124 24.42 -3.69 11.16
CA GLU A 124 24.80 -4.01 12.54
C GLU A 124 23.73 -3.57 13.56
N ASN A 125 22.91 -2.57 13.21
CA ASN A 125 21.96 -1.91 14.12
C ASN A 125 20.50 -1.92 13.61
N GLU A 126 20.12 -2.81 12.69
CA GLU A 126 18.72 -2.95 12.25
C GLU A 126 17.84 -3.26 13.49
N GLU A 127 17.06 -2.25 13.94
CA GLU A 127 16.10 -2.37 15.04
C GLU A 127 15.07 -3.45 14.70
N GLU A 128 14.91 -4.41 15.62
CA GLU A 128 13.77 -5.33 15.67
C GLU A 128 12.47 -4.50 15.74
N GLU A 129 11.79 -4.27 14.61
CA GLU A 129 10.36 -3.90 14.59
C GLU A 129 9.46 -5.13 14.67
#